data_AF-A0A2A5BGH2-F1
#
_entry.id   AF-A0A2A5BGH2-F1
#
_cell.length_a   1.000
_cell.length_b   1.000
_cell.length_c   1.000
_cell.angle_alpha   90.00
_cell.angle_beta   90.00
_cell.angle_gamma   90.00
#
_symmetry.space_group_name_H-M   'P 1'
#
loop_
_entity.id
_entity.type
_entity.pdbx_description
1 polymer ?
#
loop_
_entity_poly.entity_id
_entity_poly.type
_entity_poly.pdbx_seq_one_letter_code
_entity_poly.pdbx_strand_id
1 'polypeptide(L)'
;ASKNVSYAKSALNGAKAHVQALNYNVQAIRDEALQQWGEKISGWVLANGGKEWQRLLSHQDSLLLVSLPVDLSLPAETNIIRISRNGSRSHARKAYYVSSARLTDTVMQGETYFFKTATGKLRSGMRLDVWFAQDEQPVEGVFVPDQAILWHDGEPWAYVQLDDELYQRKPLKSALEAAGGLFARDEFNAGDSLVIRGAQMLLSEEFRWQILDEDDD
;
A
#
# COMPACT_ATOMS: atom_id res chain seq x y z
N ALA A 1 -59.09 7.81 -44.61
CA ALA A 1 -59.00 7.37 -43.20
C ALA A 1 -57.91 6.31 -42.98
N SER A 2 -57.89 5.19 -43.73
CA SER A 2 -56.94 4.07 -43.52
C SER A 2 -55.45 4.43 -43.63
N LYS A 3 -55.08 5.31 -44.59
CA LYS A 3 -53.69 5.74 -44.80
C LYS A 3 -53.12 6.51 -43.59
N ASN A 4 -53.90 7.39 -42.99
CA ASN A 4 -53.48 8.17 -41.82
C ASN A 4 -53.32 7.27 -40.57
N VAL A 5 -54.22 6.29 -40.42
CA VAL A 5 -54.13 5.29 -39.33
C VAL A 5 -52.90 4.38 -39.51
N SER A 6 -52.61 3.95 -40.74
CA SER A 6 -51.40 3.18 -41.05
C SER A 6 -50.13 3.96 -40.77
N TYR A 7 -50.07 5.24 -41.18
CA TYR A 7 -48.92 6.12 -40.91
C TYR A 7 -48.70 6.33 -39.41
N ALA A 8 -49.75 6.64 -38.65
CA ALA A 8 -49.66 6.81 -37.20
C ALA A 8 -49.18 5.52 -36.49
N LYS A 9 -49.63 4.34 -36.97
CA LYS A 9 -49.20 3.05 -36.42
C LYS A 9 -47.73 2.75 -36.71
N SER A 10 -47.25 3.03 -37.92
CA SER A 10 -45.82 2.90 -38.27
C SER A 10 -44.95 3.86 -37.46
N ALA A 11 -45.38 5.10 -37.25
CA ALA A 11 -44.69 6.07 -36.41
C ALA A 11 -44.63 5.59 -34.94
N LEU A 12 -45.72 5.05 -34.39
CA LEU A 12 -45.74 4.49 -33.04
C LEU A 12 -44.80 3.28 -32.91
N ASN A 13 -44.79 2.38 -33.90
CA ASN A 13 -43.89 1.23 -33.89
C ASN A 13 -42.42 1.66 -33.97
N GLY A 14 -42.11 2.67 -34.80
CA GLY A 14 -40.78 3.27 -34.88
C GLY A 14 -40.35 3.89 -33.55
N ALA A 15 -41.23 4.66 -32.91
CA ALA A 15 -40.96 5.24 -31.60
C ALA A 15 -40.74 4.18 -30.51
N LYS A 16 -41.54 3.10 -30.50
CA LYS A 16 -41.36 1.98 -29.57
C LYS A 16 -40.04 1.26 -29.78
N ALA A 17 -39.68 0.97 -31.03
CA ALA A 17 -38.40 0.35 -31.36
C ALA A 17 -37.23 1.25 -30.93
N HIS A 18 -37.35 2.58 -31.09
CA HIS A 18 -36.34 3.53 -30.66
C HIS A 18 -36.16 3.55 -29.14
N VAL A 19 -37.25 3.61 -28.37
CA VAL A 19 -37.20 3.54 -26.89
C VAL A 19 -36.59 2.21 -26.44
N GLN A 20 -36.95 1.10 -27.08
CA GLN A 20 -36.39 -0.20 -26.77
C GLN A 20 -34.88 -0.25 -27.03
N ALA A 21 -34.42 0.28 -28.16
CA ALA A 21 -32.99 0.39 -28.47
C ALA A 21 -32.23 1.26 -27.45
N LEU A 22 -32.80 2.40 -27.04
CA LEU A 22 -32.23 3.25 -26.00
C LEU A 22 -32.11 2.51 -24.66
N ASN A 23 -33.14 1.73 -24.28
CA ASN A 23 -33.10 0.94 -23.05
C ASN A 23 -32.01 -0.13 -23.08
N TYR A 24 -31.83 -0.82 -24.20
CA TYR A 24 -30.72 -1.77 -24.36
C TYR A 24 -29.36 -1.09 -24.23
N ASN A 25 -29.18 0.09 -24.82
CA ASN A 25 -27.94 0.85 -24.70
C ASN A 25 -27.65 1.25 -23.25
N VAL A 26 -28.67 1.71 -22.51
CA VAL A 26 -28.51 2.05 -21.08
C VAL A 26 -28.13 0.83 -20.25
N GLN A 27 -28.73 -0.34 -20.51
CA GLN A 27 -28.35 -1.56 -19.81
C GLN A 27 -26.92 -2.00 -20.17
N ALA A 28 -26.54 -1.95 -21.45
CA ALA A 28 -25.18 -2.28 -21.87
C ALA A 28 -24.12 -1.40 -21.18
N ILE A 29 -24.36 -0.08 -21.06
CA ILE A 29 -23.48 0.84 -20.34
C ILE A 29 -23.40 0.50 -18.85
N ARG A 30 -24.53 0.14 -18.23
CA ARG A 30 -24.56 -0.27 -16.82
C ARG A 30 -23.78 -1.56 -16.61
N ASP A 31 -23.97 -2.55 -17.47
CA ASP A 31 -23.30 -3.84 -17.38
C ASP A 31 -21.79 -3.69 -17.60
N GLU A 32 -21.38 -2.87 -18.57
CA GLU A 32 -19.97 -2.53 -18.80
C GLU A 32 -19.36 -1.85 -17.57
N ALA A 33 -20.04 -0.86 -16.99
CA ALA A 33 -19.57 -0.19 -15.78
C ALA A 33 -19.38 -1.18 -14.64
N LEU A 34 -20.35 -2.08 -14.41
CA LEU A 34 -20.29 -3.09 -13.35
C LEU A 34 -19.15 -4.09 -13.56
N GLN A 35 -18.91 -4.50 -14.81
CA GLN A 35 -17.82 -5.41 -15.14
C GLN A 35 -16.45 -4.77 -14.93
N GLN A 36 -16.27 -3.51 -15.34
CA GLN A 36 -14.99 -2.81 -15.21
C GLN A 36 -14.74 -2.33 -13.78
N TRP A 37 -15.71 -1.66 -13.16
CA TRP A 37 -15.48 -0.88 -11.93
C TRP A 37 -16.11 -1.49 -10.68
N GLY A 38 -16.93 -2.53 -10.83
CA GLY A 38 -17.71 -3.11 -9.73
C GLY A 38 -18.84 -2.20 -9.26
N GLU A 39 -19.59 -2.65 -8.25
CA GLU A 39 -20.84 -2.00 -7.83
C GLU A 39 -20.63 -0.59 -7.27
N LYS A 40 -19.60 -0.40 -6.42
CA LYS A 40 -19.40 0.85 -5.68
C LYS A 40 -19.17 2.04 -6.60
N ILE A 41 -18.23 1.91 -7.53
CA ILE A 41 -17.84 2.98 -8.46
C ILE A 41 -18.90 3.12 -9.56
N SER A 42 -19.47 2.03 -10.06
CA SER A 42 -20.60 2.09 -11.00
C SER A 42 -21.78 2.85 -10.42
N GLY A 43 -22.07 2.66 -9.13
CA GLY A 43 -23.07 3.42 -8.40
C GLY A 43 -22.78 4.92 -8.39
N TRP A 44 -21.51 5.34 -8.32
CA TRP A 44 -21.15 6.76 -8.39
C TRP A 44 -21.37 7.35 -9.78
N VAL A 45 -20.98 6.63 -10.84
CA VAL A 45 -21.08 7.08 -12.22
C VAL A 45 -22.53 7.13 -12.70
N LEU A 46 -23.33 6.13 -12.34
CA LEU A 46 -24.72 5.98 -12.78
C LEU A 46 -25.70 6.81 -11.92
N ALA A 47 -25.26 7.33 -10.77
CA ALA A 47 -26.08 8.23 -9.96
C ALA A 47 -26.16 9.62 -10.58
N ASN A 48 -27.39 10.07 -10.87
CA ASN A 48 -27.64 11.43 -11.35
C ASN A 48 -27.15 12.46 -10.31
N GLY A 49 -26.10 13.21 -10.65
CA GLY A 49 -25.57 14.28 -9.79
C GLY A 49 -24.85 13.78 -8.52
N GLY A 50 -24.33 12.55 -8.51
CA GLY A 50 -23.61 12.01 -7.36
C GLY A 50 -22.38 12.85 -6.98
N LYS A 51 -22.26 13.21 -5.68
CA LYS A 51 -21.13 14.01 -5.15
C LYS A 51 -19.78 13.36 -5.43
N GLU A 52 -19.68 12.04 -5.28
CA GLU A 52 -18.43 11.28 -5.49
C GLU A 52 -17.91 11.44 -6.92
N TRP A 53 -18.80 11.26 -7.90
CA TRP A 53 -18.45 11.42 -9.31
C TRP A 53 -18.03 12.86 -9.64
N GLN A 54 -18.75 13.86 -9.14
CA GLN A 54 -18.38 15.27 -9.33
C GLN A 54 -17.02 15.62 -8.74
N ARG A 55 -16.68 15.05 -7.57
CA ARG A 55 -15.37 15.25 -6.93
C ARG A 55 -14.23 14.63 -7.73
N LEU A 56 -14.46 13.48 -8.36
CA LEU A 56 -13.50 12.86 -9.28
C LEU A 56 -13.32 13.70 -10.55
N LEU A 57 -14.42 14.12 -11.19
CA LEU A 57 -14.38 14.94 -12.41
C LEU A 57 -13.73 16.31 -12.20
N SER A 58 -13.91 16.91 -11.02
CA SER A 58 -13.31 18.21 -10.67
C SER A 58 -11.90 18.07 -10.09
N HIS A 59 -11.31 16.87 -10.09
CA HIS A 59 -10.02 16.58 -9.48
C HIS A 59 -9.93 16.99 -7.99
N GLN A 60 -11.05 17.05 -7.27
CA GLN A 60 -11.01 17.22 -5.81
C GLN A 60 -10.54 15.93 -5.14
N ASP A 61 -11.00 14.80 -5.66
CA ASP A 61 -10.57 13.47 -5.29
C ASP A 61 -9.89 12.80 -6.48
N SER A 62 -9.00 11.85 -6.20
CA SER A 62 -8.38 10.97 -7.19
C SER A 62 -8.73 9.53 -6.84
N LEU A 63 -9.09 8.75 -7.87
CA LEU A 63 -9.25 7.31 -7.79
C LEU A 63 -7.92 6.63 -8.14
N LEU A 64 -7.54 5.63 -7.36
CA LEU A 64 -6.29 4.91 -7.46
C LEU A 64 -6.60 3.45 -7.70
N LEU A 65 -5.92 2.84 -8.66
CA LEU A 65 -5.86 1.38 -8.82
C LEU A 65 -4.55 0.91 -8.18
N VAL A 66 -4.66 0.13 -7.11
CA VAL A 66 -3.53 -0.46 -6.41
C VAL A 66 -3.46 -1.93 -6.79
N SER A 67 -2.31 -2.34 -7.34
CA SER A 67 -2.03 -3.73 -7.70
C SER A 67 -1.02 -4.30 -6.72
N LEU A 68 -1.32 -5.45 -6.14
CA LEU A 68 -0.41 -6.17 -5.27
C LEU A 68 0.39 -7.23 -6.04
N PRO A 69 1.59 -7.59 -5.58
CA PRO A 69 2.27 -8.82 -5.98
C PRO A 69 1.45 -10.08 -5.71
N VAL A 70 1.76 -11.18 -6.39
CA VAL A 70 0.98 -12.44 -6.32
C VAL A 70 1.04 -13.11 -4.94
N ASP A 71 2.09 -12.86 -4.19
CA ASP A 71 2.35 -13.35 -2.84
C ASP A 71 1.76 -12.48 -1.73
N LEU A 72 1.09 -11.38 -2.10
CA LEU A 72 0.57 -10.39 -1.15
C LEU A 72 -0.91 -10.14 -1.34
N SER A 73 -1.67 -10.26 -0.24
CA SER A 73 -3.07 -9.90 -0.17
C SER A 73 -3.29 -8.72 0.75
N LEU A 74 -4.32 -7.93 0.46
CA LEU A 74 -4.72 -6.84 1.35
C LEU A 74 -5.47 -7.42 2.57
N PRO A 75 -5.03 -7.15 3.81
CA PRO A 75 -5.76 -7.60 5.00
C PRO A 75 -7.20 -7.08 4.98
N ALA A 76 -8.17 -7.92 5.38
CA ALA A 76 -9.60 -7.65 5.22
C ALA A 76 -10.06 -6.33 5.88
N GLU A 77 -9.46 -5.97 7.01
CA GLU A 77 -9.80 -4.76 7.78
C GLU A 77 -9.10 -3.49 7.26
N THR A 78 -8.34 -3.57 6.16
CA THR A 78 -7.57 -2.45 5.63
C THR A 78 -8.46 -1.42 4.94
N ASN A 79 -8.88 -0.43 5.73
CA ASN A 79 -9.69 0.68 5.24
C ASN A 79 -8.85 1.89 4.78
N ILE A 80 -7.58 1.95 5.19
CA ILE A 80 -6.68 3.09 4.94
C ILE A 80 -5.31 2.58 4.53
N ILE A 81 -4.78 3.14 3.45
CA ILE A 81 -3.39 3.00 3.03
C ILE A 81 -2.69 4.36 3.02
N ARG A 82 -1.37 4.35 2.95
CA ARG A 82 -0.56 5.54 2.73
C ARG A 82 0.03 5.54 1.34
N ILE A 83 0.00 6.70 0.69
CA ILE A 83 0.53 6.88 -0.67
C ILE A 83 1.55 8.02 -0.72
N SER A 84 2.59 7.89 -1.54
CA SER A 84 3.51 8.99 -1.85
C SER A 84 3.87 9.03 -3.34
N ARG A 85 4.45 10.16 -3.77
CA ARG A 85 4.95 10.34 -5.13
C ARG A 85 6.47 10.10 -5.26
N ASN A 86 7.18 9.97 -4.16
CA ASN A 86 8.63 10.08 -4.10
C ASN A 86 9.27 9.12 -3.07
N GLY A 87 8.62 8.01 -2.75
CA GLY A 87 9.07 7.04 -1.75
C GLY A 87 9.03 7.54 -0.30
N SER A 88 8.66 8.79 -0.03
CA SER A 88 8.76 9.37 1.32
C SER A 88 7.53 9.02 2.17
N ARG A 89 7.65 7.97 2.99
CA ARG A 89 6.58 7.54 3.92
C ARG A 89 6.18 8.63 4.93
N SER A 90 7.12 9.48 5.37
CA SER A 90 6.84 10.59 6.30
C SER A 90 5.93 11.66 5.70
N HIS A 91 5.99 11.87 4.39
CA HIS A 91 5.09 12.77 3.65
C HIS A 91 3.92 12.04 2.99
N ALA A 92 3.76 10.74 3.26
CA ALA A 92 2.73 9.94 2.64
C ALA A 92 1.34 10.32 3.18
N ARG A 93 0.38 10.36 2.25
CA ARG A 93 -0.98 10.80 2.49
C ARG A 93 -1.92 9.62 2.59
N LYS A 94 -3.03 9.79 3.31
CA LYS A 94 -4.05 8.74 3.42
C LYS A 94 -4.79 8.57 2.09
N ALA A 95 -5.05 7.33 1.72
CA ALA A 95 -6.07 6.95 0.77
C ALA A 95 -7.00 5.92 1.43
N TYR A 96 -8.27 5.97 1.06
CA TYR A 96 -9.35 5.22 1.70
C TYR A 96 -9.85 4.15 0.75
N TYR A 97 -10.07 2.97 1.28
CA TYR A 97 -10.57 1.83 0.52
C TYR A 97 -11.93 2.15 -0.11
N VAL A 98 -12.14 1.69 -1.34
CA VAL A 98 -13.40 1.85 -2.09
C VAL A 98 -14.03 0.50 -2.35
N SER A 99 -13.31 -0.39 -3.04
CA SER A 99 -13.74 -1.73 -3.41
C SER A 99 -12.57 -2.53 -4.00
N SER A 100 -12.69 -3.85 -4.03
CA SER A 100 -11.83 -4.68 -4.90
C SER A 100 -12.06 -4.32 -6.36
N ALA A 101 -11.01 -4.34 -7.16
CA ALA A 101 -11.09 -4.12 -8.59
C ALA A 101 -11.31 -5.47 -9.32
N ARG A 102 -11.94 -5.40 -10.49
CA ARG A 102 -12.18 -6.57 -11.36
C ARG A 102 -11.19 -6.66 -12.51
N LEU A 103 -10.34 -5.65 -12.67
CA LEU A 103 -9.25 -5.65 -13.63
C LEU A 103 -7.97 -6.12 -12.96
N THR A 104 -7.33 -7.13 -13.52
CA THR A 104 -5.93 -7.45 -13.23
C THR A 104 -5.02 -6.53 -14.05
N ASP A 105 -3.88 -6.14 -13.50
CA ASP A 105 -2.83 -5.42 -14.22
C ASP A 105 -2.15 -6.38 -15.21
N THR A 106 -1.93 -5.96 -16.46
CA THR A 106 -1.31 -6.83 -17.48
C THR A 106 0.14 -7.19 -17.15
N VAL A 107 0.79 -6.43 -16.28
CA VAL A 107 2.15 -6.67 -15.80
C VAL A 107 2.15 -7.44 -14.47
N MET A 108 1.18 -7.19 -13.59
CA MET A 108 1.10 -7.81 -12.27
C MET A 108 -0.18 -8.65 -12.13
N GLN A 109 -0.01 -9.97 -12.02
CA GLN A 109 -1.10 -10.95 -11.91
C GLN A 109 -1.69 -11.07 -10.49
N GLY A 110 -1.43 -10.13 -9.59
CA GLY A 110 -1.94 -10.15 -8.22
C GLY A 110 -3.28 -9.46 -8.04
N GLU A 111 -3.72 -9.38 -6.78
CA GLU A 111 -5.00 -8.76 -6.40
C GLU A 111 -4.97 -7.25 -6.63
N THR A 112 -6.09 -6.71 -7.09
CA THR A 112 -6.23 -5.28 -7.39
C THR A 112 -7.38 -4.65 -6.61
N TYR A 113 -7.18 -3.40 -6.19
CA TYR A 113 -8.12 -2.68 -5.35
C TYR A 113 -8.23 -1.21 -5.75
N PHE A 114 -9.42 -0.65 -5.59
CA PHE A 114 -9.66 0.77 -5.74
C PHE A 114 -9.56 1.49 -4.39
N PHE A 115 -8.80 2.58 -4.40
CA PHE A 115 -8.68 3.52 -3.28
C PHE A 115 -8.98 4.93 -3.74
N LYS A 116 -9.40 5.80 -2.81
CA LYS A 116 -9.66 7.22 -3.06
C LYS A 116 -8.83 8.10 -2.15
N THR A 117 -8.26 9.17 -2.68
CA THR A 117 -7.56 10.19 -1.88
C THR A 117 -8.04 11.59 -2.25
N ALA A 118 -8.06 12.48 -1.26
CA ALA A 118 -8.43 13.88 -1.46
C ALA A 118 -7.22 14.65 -1.99
N THR A 119 -7.15 14.94 -3.29
CA THR A 119 -6.18 15.86 -3.92
C THR A 119 -6.23 15.88 -5.44
N GLY A 120 -6.20 17.08 -6.03
CA GLY A 120 -6.09 17.26 -7.48
C GLY A 120 -4.67 17.31 -8.05
N LYS A 121 -3.64 17.15 -7.21
CA LYS A 121 -2.24 17.16 -7.68
C LYS A 121 -1.74 15.82 -8.21
N LEU A 122 -2.59 14.78 -8.22
CA LEU A 122 -2.28 13.51 -8.88
C LEU A 122 -2.82 13.56 -10.30
N ARG A 123 -2.00 13.13 -11.26
CA ARG A 123 -2.39 13.02 -12.67
C ARG A 123 -2.65 11.57 -13.00
N SER A 124 -3.60 11.31 -13.91
CA SER A 124 -3.84 9.97 -14.43
C SER A 124 -2.56 9.36 -14.99
N GLY A 125 -2.29 8.10 -14.68
CA GLY A 125 -1.09 7.37 -15.09
C GLY A 125 0.15 7.60 -14.23
N MET A 126 0.11 8.45 -13.20
CA MET A 126 1.21 8.56 -12.24
C MET A 126 1.40 7.25 -11.46
N ARG A 127 2.66 6.83 -11.31
CA ARG A 127 3.04 5.78 -10.37
C ARG A 127 3.17 6.36 -8.96
N LEU A 128 2.75 5.59 -7.98
CA LEU A 128 2.76 5.96 -6.56
C LEU A 128 3.33 4.81 -5.74
N ASP A 129 4.00 5.17 -4.66
CA ASP A 129 4.41 4.22 -3.63
C ASP A 129 3.28 4.04 -2.63
N VAL A 130 3.03 2.80 -2.24
CA VAL A 130 1.92 2.43 -1.35
C VAL A 130 2.45 1.68 -0.14
N TRP A 131 1.96 2.05 1.05
CA TRP A 131 2.20 1.31 2.29
C TRP A 131 0.87 1.01 2.98
N PHE A 132 0.77 -0.20 3.48
CA PHE A 132 -0.31 -0.65 4.35
C PHE A 132 0.26 -1.55 5.44
N ALA A 133 -0.48 -1.73 6.53
CA ALA A 133 -0.08 -2.67 7.57
C ALA A 133 -0.42 -4.08 7.09
N GLN A 134 0.53 -5.00 7.17
CA GLN A 134 0.32 -6.41 6.84
C GLN A 134 -0.31 -7.17 8.01
N ASP A 135 0.04 -6.79 9.23
CA ASP A 135 -0.46 -7.36 10.47
C ASP A 135 -1.39 -6.37 11.19
N GLU A 136 -2.44 -6.90 11.84
CA GLU A 136 -3.40 -6.10 12.62
C GLU A 136 -2.82 -5.63 13.96
N GLN A 137 -1.90 -6.42 14.54
CA GLN A 137 -1.30 -6.13 15.83
C GLN A 137 -0.07 -5.22 15.62
N PRO A 138 0.00 -4.06 16.28
CA PRO A 138 1.22 -3.28 16.30
C PRO A 138 2.33 -4.15 16.90
N VAL A 139 3.45 -4.21 16.21
CA VAL A 139 4.65 -4.90 16.72
C VAL A 139 5.36 -3.93 17.65
N GLU A 140 5.56 -4.34 18.90
CA GLU A 140 6.40 -3.62 19.86
C GLU A 140 7.88 -3.97 19.65
N GLY A 141 8.75 -3.02 19.94
CA GLY A 141 10.18 -3.15 19.72
C GLY A 141 10.86 -1.78 19.69
N VAL A 142 12.16 -1.80 19.39
CA VAL A 142 12.98 -0.60 19.30
C VAL A 142 13.59 -0.45 17.92
N PHE A 143 13.73 0.80 17.49
CA PHE A 143 14.38 1.13 16.23
C PHE A 143 15.90 1.24 16.45
N VAL A 144 16.66 0.43 15.71
CA VAL A 144 18.11 0.42 15.67
C VAL A 144 18.55 1.09 14.36
N PRO A 145 19.16 2.29 14.41
CA PRO A 145 19.55 3.01 13.20
C PRO A 145 20.72 2.32 12.49
N ASP A 146 20.83 2.47 11.16
CA ASP A 146 21.90 1.87 10.34
C ASP A 146 23.31 2.11 10.89
N GLN A 147 23.53 3.27 11.50
CA GLN A 147 24.83 3.65 12.07
C GLN A 147 25.25 2.80 13.28
N ALA A 148 24.30 2.14 13.96
CA ALA A 148 24.56 1.23 15.07
C ALA A 148 24.75 -0.22 14.62
N ILE A 149 24.47 -0.53 13.35
CA ILE A 149 24.47 -1.89 12.82
C ILE A 149 25.88 -2.27 12.37
N LEU A 150 26.37 -3.39 12.90
CA LEU A 150 27.62 -4.04 12.53
C LEU A 150 27.30 -5.38 11.85
N TRP A 151 27.82 -5.57 10.64
CA TRP A 151 27.72 -6.85 9.94
C TRP A 151 28.92 -7.73 10.27
N HIS A 152 28.66 -8.91 10.79
CA HIS A 152 29.69 -9.89 11.14
C HIS A 152 29.16 -11.30 10.95
N ASP A 153 29.95 -12.16 10.29
CA ASP A 153 29.59 -13.53 9.89
C ASP A 153 28.25 -13.64 9.15
N GLY A 154 27.95 -12.64 8.31
CA GLY A 154 26.73 -12.59 7.51
C GLY A 154 25.47 -12.23 8.29
N GLU A 155 25.59 -11.93 9.59
CA GLU A 155 24.47 -11.55 10.45
C GLU A 155 24.62 -10.09 10.95
N PRO A 156 23.51 -9.38 11.17
CA PRO A 156 23.53 -8.04 11.74
C PRO A 156 23.60 -8.10 13.27
N TRP A 157 24.42 -7.22 13.85
CA TRP A 157 24.64 -7.06 15.29
C TRP A 157 24.62 -5.59 15.68
N ALA A 158 24.40 -5.29 16.96
CA ALA A 158 24.67 -3.97 17.53
C ALA A 158 25.28 -4.11 18.93
N TYR A 159 26.11 -3.14 19.31
CA TYR A 159 26.65 -3.05 20.68
C TYR A 159 25.77 -2.15 21.53
N VAL A 160 25.37 -2.66 22.69
CA VAL A 160 24.70 -1.92 23.75
C VAL A 160 25.72 -1.58 24.83
N GLN A 161 25.79 -0.33 25.25
CA GLN A 161 26.56 0.10 26.40
C GLN A 161 25.79 -0.25 27.68
N LEU A 162 26.39 -1.11 28.52
CA LEU A 162 25.84 -1.50 29.81
C LEU A 162 26.38 -0.62 30.94
N ASP A 163 27.61 -0.15 30.81
CA ASP A 163 28.30 0.77 31.73
C ASP A 163 29.37 1.59 30.97
N ASP A 164 30.09 2.49 31.61
CA ASP A 164 31.07 3.40 30.99
C ASP A 164 32.10 2.66 30.10
N GLU A 165 32.55 1.48 30.53
CA GLU A 165 33.53 0.64 29.82
C GLU A 165 33.01 -0.76 29.45
N LEU A 166 31.74 -1.05 29.73
CA LEU A 166 31.15 -2.37 29.47
C LEU A 166 30.18 -2.32 28.30
N TYR A 167 30.49 -3.09 27.27
CA TYR A 167 29.69 -3.17 26.05
C TYR A 167 29.32 -4.62 25.77
N GLN A 168 28.07 -4.83 25.37
CA GLN A 168 27.56 -6.15 25.01
C GLN A 168 27.12 -6.16 23.55
N ARG A 169 27.66 -7.10 22.77
CA ARG A 169 27.19 -7.37 21.41
C ARG A 169 25.90 -8.17 21.47
N LYS A 170 24.86 -7.69 20.80
CA LYS A 170 23.55 -8.34 20.71
C LYS A 170 23.13 -8.58 19.26
N PRO A 171 22.51 -9.74 18.95
CA PRO A 171 22.12 -10.09 17.60
C PRO A 171 20.88 -9.30 17.15
N LEU A 172 20.82 -8.95 15.87
CA LEU A 172 19.65 -8.34 15.22
C LEU A 172 19.00 -9.30 14.20
N LYS A 173 19.30 -10.59 14.26
CA LYS A 173 18.86 -11.60 13.28
C LYS A 173 17.34 -11.65 13.08
N SER A 174 16.57 -11.45 14.15
CA SER A 174 15.10 -11.46 14.13
C SER A 174 14.48 -10.08 13.90
N ALA A 175 15.29 -9.04 13.67
CA ALA A 175 14.81 -7.69 13.48
C ALA A 175 14.17 -7.51 12.10
N LEU A 176 13.15 -6.67 12.02
CA LEU A 176 12.48 -6.34 10.77
C LEU A 176 13.22 -5.22 10.05
N GLU A 177 13.20 -5.23 8.73
CA GLU A 177 13.67 -4.08 7.96
C GLU A 177 12.79 -2.85 8.23
N ALA A 178 13.45 -1.72 8.47
CA ALA A 178 12.82 -0.42 8.61
C ALA A 178 13.57 0.62 7.78
N ALA A 179 12.90 1.73 7.43
CA ALA A 179 13.57 2.79 6.69
C ALA A 179 14.69 3.42 7.55
N GLY A 180 15.94 3.23 7.13
CA GLY A 180 17.14 3.77 7.80
C GLY A 180 17.65 2.93 8.98
N GLY A 181 17.27 1.66 9.07
CA GLY A 181 17.69 0.78 10.15
C GLY A 181 16.94 -0.55 10.20
N LEU A 182 17.00 -1.17 11.38
CA LEU A 182 16.25 -2.37 11.72
C LEU A 182 15.33 -2.11 12.91
N PHE A 183 14.21 -2.82 12.98
CA PHE A 183 13.29 -2.79 14.10
C PHE A 183 13.43 -4.08 14.91
N ALA A 184 14.13 -3.99 16.05
CA ALA A 184 14.41 -5.12 16.93
C ALA A 184 13.21 -5.36 17.86
N ARG A 185 12.68 -6.58 17.84
CA ARG A 185 11.55 -6.99 18.69
C ARG A 185 12.00 -7.52 20.05
N ASP A 186 13.17 -8.14 20.06
CA ASP A 186 13.75 -8.85 21.20
C ASP A 186 15.17 -8.32 21.46
N GLU A 187 15.78 -8.72 22.57
CA GLU A 187 17.17 -8.41 22.98
C GLU A 187 17.49 -6.95 23.30
N PHE A 188 16.70 -5.98 22.82
CA PHE A 188 16.92 -4.56 23.03
C PHE A 188 15.74 -3.90 23.74
N ASN A 189 16.05 -2.95 24.63
CA ASN A 189 15.06 -2.22 25.40
C ASN A 189 15.04 -0.73 25.04
N ALA A 190 13.88 -0.09 25.21
CA ALA A 190 13.80 1.36 25.10
C ALA A 190 14.68 2.02 26.18
N GLY A 191 15.59 2.89 25.75
CA GLY A 191 16.57 3.53 26.63
C GLY A 191 17.98 2.93 26.56
N ASP A 192 18.16 1.79 25.90
CA ASP A 192 19.49 1.22 25.64
C ASP A 192 20.36 2.23 24.87
N SER A 193 21.60 2.41 25.33
CA SER A 193 22.58 3.27 24.66
C SER A 193 23.35 2.46 23.62
N LEU A 194 23.18 2.81 22.35
CA LEU A 194 23.79 2.09 21.23
C LEU A 194 25.10 2.74 20.79
N VAL A 195 26.08 1.89 20.47
CA VAL A 195 27.34 2.35 19.88
C VAL A 195 27.14 2.61 18.39
N ILE A 196 27.14 3.90 18.01
CA ILE A 196 26.99 4.34 16.62
C ILE A 196 28.31 4.66 15.91
N ARG A 197 29.44 4.59 16.65
CA ARG A 197 30.80 4.83 16.14
C ARG A 197 31.77 3.94 16.91
N GLY A 198 32.73 3.33 16.21
CA GLY A 198 33.75 2.49 16.84
C GLY A 198 33.31 1.05 17.13
N ALA A 199 32.16 0.59 16.63
CA ALA A 199 31.70 -0.79 16.80
C ALA A 199 32.72 -1.85 16.31
N GLN A 200 33.47 -1.55 15.24
CA GLN A 200 34.53 -2.43 14.74
C GLN A 200 35.74 -2.54 15.69
N MET A 201 36.01 -1.48 16.46
CA MET A 201 37.05 -1.51 17.49
C MET A 201 36.64 -2.44 18.62
N LEU A 202 35.39 -2.31 19.11
CA LEU A 202 34.85 -3.22 20.13
C LEU A 202 34.88 -4.69 19.68
N LEU A 203 34.54 -4.96 18.42
CA LEU A 203 34.62 -6.31 17.86
C LEU A 203 36.06 -6.85 17.88
N SER A 204 37.03 -6.01 17.52
CA SER A 204 38.45 -6.38 17.53
C SER A 204 38.96 -6.64 18.96
N GLU A 205 38.51 -5.84 19.93
CA GLU A 205 38.81 -6.04 21.35
C GLU A 205 38.22 -7.37 21.86
N GLU A 206 36.98 -7.69 21.51
CA GLU A 206 36.31 -8.96 21.86
C GLU A 206 37.10 -10.19 21.35
N PHE A 207 37.54 -10.16 20.10
CA PHE A 207 38.35 -11.25 19.53
C PHE A 207 39.73 -11.39 20.18
N ARG A 208 40.37 -10.29 20.57
CA ARG A 208 41.67 -10.35 21.24
C ARG A 208 41.58 -11.12 22.56
N TRP A 209 40.50 -10.94 23.31
CA TRP A 209 40.27 -11.68 24.56
C TRP A 209 40.00 -13.17 24.32
N GLN A 210 39.27 -13.52 23.25
CA GLN A 210 39.00 -14.93 22.91
C GLN A 210 40.26 -15.73 22.55
N ILE A 211 41.26 -15.08 21.92
CA ILE A 211 42.52 -15.76 21.55
C ILE A 211 43.40 -16.02 22.79
N LEU A 212 43.38 -15.13 23.79
CA LEU A 212 44.19 -15.27 25.00
C LEU A 212 43.71 -16.41 25.91
N ASP A 213 42.40 -16.68 25.92
CA ASP A 213 41.81 -17.78 26.72
C ASP A 213 42.07 -19.17 26.08
N GLU A 214 42.38 -19.28 24.78
CA GLU A 214 42.67 -20.56 24.11
C GLU A 214 44.12 -21.06 24.34
N ASP A 215 45.05 -20.18 24.74
CA ASP A 215 46.48 -20.51 24.91
C ASP A 215 46.85 -21.00 26.33
N ASP A 216 45.88 -21.10 27.27
CA ASP A 216 46.08 -21.47 28.68
C ASP A 216 45.65 -22.93 29.04
N ASP A 217 45.35 -23.78 28.04
CA ASP A 217 45.10 -25.23 28.16
C ASP A 217 46.23 -26.09 27.53
#